data_AF-A0AAD9P183-F1
#
_entry.id   AF-A0AAD9P183-F1
#
_cell.length_a   1.000
_cell.length_b   1.000
_cell.length_c   1.000
_cell.angle_alpha   90.00
_cell.angle_beta   90.00
_cell.angle_gamma   90.00
#
_symmetry.space_group_name_H-M   'P 1'
#
loop_
_entity.id
_entity.type
_entity.pdbx_description
1 polymer ?
#
loop_
_entity_poly.entity_id
_entity_poly.type
_entity_poly.pdbx_seq_one_letter_code
_entity_poly.pdbx_strand_id
1 'polypeptide(L)'
;MNMLKTLALVDSAINIPTPLGAALALKLTAVAAVHAKGTAKLSGIASLAELASGTVPMAPITAAIDMAPSCVIEVTAHMAMDATILRAGTAIKALVHAQMPIAADVAIDMATWKMSAKVKLPTAPQQIASIEVMPICYVDVIHAAPKAAMFETVVAEIADPTIIAAFPIKVG
;
A
#
# COMPACT_ATOMS: atom_id res chain seq x y z
N MET A 1 -10.40 -5.55 -14.64
CA MET A 1 -10.84 -5.66 -13.23
C MET A 1 -9.90 -4.85 -12.36
N ASN A 2 -10.43 -3.97 -11.52
CA ASN A 2 -9.66 -3.17 -10.57
C ASN A 2 -10.26 -3.38 -9.18
N MET A 3 -9.44 -3.78 -8.22
CA MET A 3 -9.85 -4.02 -6.84
C MET A 3 -8.87 -3.32 -5.91
N LEU A 4 -9.38 -2.43 -5.07
CA LEU A 4 -8.63 -1.80 -3.99
C LEU A 4 -9.33 -2.11 -2.67
N LYS A 5 -8.59 -2.60 -1.69
CA LYS A 5 -9.11 -2.85 -0.34
C LYS A 5 -8.09 -2.38 0.70
N THR A 6 -8.54 -1.53 1.60
CA THR A 6 -7.75 -1.04 2.74
C THR A 6 -8.26 -1.71 4.01
N LEU A 7 -7.34 -2.15 4.86
CA LEU A 7 -7.59 -2.85 6.12
C LEU A 7 -6.79 -2.15 7.22
N ALA A 8 -7.47 -1.71 8.27
CA ALA A 8 -6.81 -1.37 9.53
C ALA A 8 -6.56 -2.68 10.28
N LEU A 9 -5.28 -3.02 10.48
CA LEU A 9 -4.87 -4.25 11.16
C LEU A 9 -4.78 -4.03 12.67
N VAL A 10 -4.19 -2.91 13.07
CA VAL A 10 -4.00 -2.54 14.48
C VAL A 10 -4.18 -1.03 14.59
N ASP A 11 -4.94 -0.60 15.58
CA ASP A 11 -4.95 0.79 16.02
C ASP A 11 -5.06 0.78 17.55
N SER A 12 -3.96 1.13 18.21
CA SER A 12 -3.85 1.10 19.67
C SER A 12 -3.20 2.38 20.15
N ALA A 13 -3.77 2.96 21.19
CA ALA A 13 -3.26 4.14 21.86
C ALA A 13 -3.29 3.92 23.37
N ILE A 14 -2.16 4.16 24.04
CA ILE A 14 -2.01 4.06 25.49
C ILE A 14 -1.35 5.33 25.99
N ASN A 15 -1.98 5.96 26.98
CA ASN A 15 -1.40 7.09 27.69
C ASN A 15 -0.96 6.63 29.08
N ILE A 16 0.31 6.80 29.39
CA ILE A 16 0.92 6.44 30.66
C ILE A 16 1.25 7.73 31.42
N PRO A 17 0.65 7.98 32.59
CA PRO A 17 1.04 9.12 33.42
C PRO A 17 2.45 8.89 33.95
N THR A 18 3.35 9.85 33.75
CA THR A 18 4.70 9.77 34.30
C THR A 18 4.78 10.47 35.65
N PRO A 19 5.74 10.09 36.54
CA PRO A 19 5.94 10.76 37.82
C PRO A 19 6.26 12.26 37.71
N LEU A 20 6.70 12.71 36.54
CA LEU A 20 6.99 14.13 36.24
C LEU A 20 5.72 14.95 35.90
N GLY A 21 4.54 14.33 35.91
CA GLY A 21 3.27 14.98 35.56
C GLY A 21 3.03 15.15 34.06
N ALA A 22 3.99 14.78 33.21
CA ALA A 22 3.85 14.73 31.76
C ALA A 22 3.24 13.37 31.34
N ALA A 23 2.35 13.38 30.35
CA ALA A 23 1.77 12.14 29.83
C ALA A 23 2.68 11.56 28.73
N LEU A 24 2.99 10.26 28.83
CA LEU A 24 3.63 9.51 27.76
C LEU A 24 2.54 8.87 26.89
N ALA A 25 2.42 9.29 25.64
CA ALA A 25 1.50 8.73 24.66
C ALA A 25 2.23 7.74 23.76
N LEU A 26 1.79 6.48 23.78
CA LEU A 26 2.17 5.45 22.83
C LEU A 26 1.02 5.22 21.84
N LYS A 27 1.32 5.29 20.55
CA LYS A 27 0.37 4.99 19.48
C LYS A 27 1.01 3.98 18.53
N LEU A 28 0.28 2.91 18.24
CA LEU A 28 0.65 1.91 17.25
C LEU A 28 -0.49 1.79 16.24
N THR A 29 -0.19 2.07 14.99
CA THR A 29 -1.13 1.97 13.89
C THR A 29 -0.52 1.08 12.81
N ALA A 30 -1.28 0.11 12.32
CA ALA A 30 -0.91 -0.75 11.21
C ALA A 30 -2.04 -0.77 10.18
N VAL A 31 -1.73 -0.39 8.94
CA VAL A 31 -2.67 -0.33 7.83
C VAL A 31 -2.12 -1.17 6.69
N ALA A 32 -2.96 -1.99 6.07
CA ALA A 32 -2.65 -2.71 4.85
C ALA A 32 -3.56 -2.26 3.71
N ALA A 33 -2.98 -2.00 2.55
CA ALA A 33 -3.69 -1.71 1.31
C ALA A 33 -3.35 -2.80 0.29
N VAL A 34 -4.36 -3.54 -0.14
CA VAL A 34 -4.25 -4.55 -1.19
C VAL A 34 -4.89 -3.98 -2.45
N HIS A 35 -4.13 -3.95 -3.53
CA HIS A 35 -4.56 -3.46 -4.83
C HIS A 35 -4.29 -4.55 -5.87
N ALA A 36 -5.30 -4.92 -6.64
CA ALA A 36 -5.17 -5.88 -7.72
C ALA A 36 -5.76 -5.29 -8.99
N LYS A 37 -4.89 -5.03 -9.96
CA LYS A 37 -5.27 -4.58 -11.29
C LYS A 37 -4.98 -5.68 -12.29
N GLY A 38 -5.96 -6.01 -13.12
CA GLY A 38 -5.76 -6.99 -14.17
C GLY A 38 -6.76 -6.92 -15.30
N THR A 39 -6.44 -7.57 -16.39
CA THR A 39 -7.32 -7.77 -17.54
C THR A 39 -7.41 -9.25 -17.85
N ALA A 40 -8.62 -9.71 -18.14
CA ALA A 40 -8.85 -11.04 -18.68
C ALA A 40 -9.46 -10.85 -20.07
N LYS A 41 -8.86 -11.48 -21.08
CA LYS A 41 -9.39 -11.50 -22.45
C LYS A 41 -9.73 -12.94 -22.79
N LEU A 42 -10.99 -13.19 -23.10
CA LEU A 42 -11.47 -14.46 -23.60
C LEU A 42 -11.72 -14.35 -25.10
N SER A 43 -11.14 -15.25 -25.88
CA SER A 43 -11.41 -15.39 -27.31
C SER A 43 -11.95 -16.80 -27.57
N GLY A 44 -12.89 -16.94 -28.51
CA GLY A 44 -13.60 -18.20 -28.76
C GLY A 44 -15.01 -18.27 -28.13
N ILE A 45 -15.67 -17.13 -27.91
CA ILE A 45 -17.06 -17.08 -27.41
C ILE A 45 -18.02 -17.85 -28.34
N ALA A 46 -17.80 -17.79 -29.65
CA ALA A 46 -18.57 -18.58 -30.62
C ALA A 46 -18.42 -20.09 -30.38
N SER A 47 -17.20 -20.56 -30.09
CA SER A 47 -16.91 -21.96 -29.77
C SER A 47 -17.53 -22.40 -28.43
N LEU A 48 -17.64 -21.49 -27.45
CA LEU A 48 -18.40 -21.72 -26.22
C LEU A 48 -19.90 -21.87 -26.48
N ALA A 49 -20.46 -21.08 -27.38
CA ALA A 49 -21.88 -21.18 -27.75
C ALA A 49 -22.17 -22.48 -28.50
N GLU A 50 -21.29 -22.89 -29.42
CA GLU A 50 -21.36 -24.18 -30.13
C GLU A 50 -21.27 -25.37 -29.17
N LEU A 51 -20.41 -25.29 -28.15
CA LEU A 51 -20.32 -26.32 -27.12
C LEU A 51 -21.61 -26.42 -26.30
N ALA A 52 -22.21 -25.28 -25.95
CA ALA A 52 -23.48 -25.22 -25.21
C ALA A 52 -24.66 -25.76 -26.02
N SER A 53 -24.62 -25.68 -27.35
CA SER A 53 -25.62 -26.28 -28.25
C SER A 53 -25.36 -27.76 -28.58
N GLY A 54 -24.33 -28.39 -28.01
CA GLY A 54 -24.02 -29.80 -28.20
C GLY A 54 -23.26 -30.13 -29.50
N THR A 55 -22.77 -29.12 -30.21
CA THR A 55 -21.92 -29.27 -31.40
C THR A 55 -20.44 -29.21 -31.00
N VAL A 56 -19.60 -30.04 -31.61
CA VAL A 56 -18.15 -30.04 -31.32
C VAL A 56 -17.51 -28.79 -31.93
N PRO A 57 -16.98 -27.85 -31.12
CA PRO A 57 -16.43 -26.60 -31.65
C PRO A 57 -15.11 -26.85 -32.39
N MET A 58 -14.93 -26.21 -33.55
CA MET A 58 -13.70 -26.36 -34.35
C MET A 58 -12.59 -25.36 -33.99
N ALA A 59 -12.91 -24.27 -33.29
CA ALA A 59 -11.93 -23.26 -32.91
C ALA A 59 -11.52 -23.39 -31.42
N PRO A 60 -10.24 -23.13 -31.08
CA PRO A 60 -9.76 -23.21 -29.70
C PRO A 60 -10.28 -22.04 -28.86
N ILE A 61 -10.59 -22.32 -27.59
CA ILE A 61 -10.92 -21.29 -26.60
C ILE A 61 -9.61 -20.82 -25.98
N THR A 62 -9.37 -19.51 -26.03
CA THR A 62 -8.15 -18.90 -25.46
C THR A 62 -8.50 -17.87 -24.41
N ALA A 63 -7.85 -17.94 -23.26
CA ALA A 63 -7.96 -16.98 -22.17
C ALA A 63 -6.58 -16.40 -21.88
N ALA A 64 -6.43 -15.10 -22.05
CA ALA A 64 -5.25 -14.35 -21.64
C ALA A 64 -5.56 -13.61 -20.35
N ILE A 65 -4.75 -13.85 -19.32
CA ILE A 65 -4.86 -13.23 -18.00
C ILE A 65 -3.60 -12.42 -17.76
N ASP A 66 -3.76 -11.14 -17.48
CA ASP A 66 -2.70 -10.24 -17.07
C ASP A 66 -3.12 -9.58 -15.76
N MET A 67 -2.41 -9.83 -14.67
CA MET A 67 -2.76 -9.34 -13.34
C MET A 67 -1.52 -8.92 -12.56
N ALA A 68 -1.57 -7.76 -11.93
CA ALA A 68 -0.53 -7.24 -11.05
C ALA A 68 -1.11 -6.94 -9.65
N PRO A 69 -1.24 -7.95 -8.77
CA PRO A 69 -1.47 -7.71 -7.35
C PRO A 69 -0.29 -6.97 -6.72
N SER A 70 -0.60 -5.98 -5.90
CA SER A 70 0.29 -5.23 -5.03
C SER A 70 -0.29 -5.14 -3.62
N CYS A 71 0.55 -5.27 -2.61
CA CYS A 71 0.21 -5.11 -1.20
C CYS A 71 1.16 -4.09 -0.59
N VAL A 72 0.62 -3.09 0.11
CA VAL A 72 1.38 -2.13 0.91
C VAL A 72 0.94 -2.30 2.36
N ILE A 73 1.89 -2.47 3.27
CA ILE A 73 1.64 -2.49 4.71
C ILE A 73 2.45 -1.34 5.32
N GLU A 74 1.76 -0.43 5.99
CA GLU A 74 2.38 0.64 6.76
C GLU A 74 2.16 0.36 8.25
N VAL A 75 3.25 0.29 9.00
CA VAL A 75 3.24 0.19 10.46
C VAL A 75 3.89 1.45 11.01
N THR A 76 3.16 2.19 11.82
CA THR A 76 3.63 3.39 12.51
C THR A 76 3.54 3.16 14.01
N ALA A 77 4.68 3.10 14.68
CA ALA A 77 4.79 3.17 16.12
C ALA A 77 5.26 4.58 16.50
N HIS A 78 4.61 5.19 17.47
CA HIS A 78 4.89 6.55 17.89
C HIS A 78 4.85 6.62 19.42
N MET A 79 5.90 7.16 20.01
CA MET A 79 6.01 7.41 21.44
C MET A 79 6.33 8.88 21.63
N ALA A 80 5.50 9.60 22.39
CA ALA A 80 5.74 11.00 22.69
C ALA A 80 5.47 11.31 24.14
N MET A 81 6.29 12.17 24.72
CA MET A 81 6.03 12.82 25.99
C MET A 81 5.45 14.20 25.70
N ASP A 82 4.26 14.44 26.23
CA ASP A 82 3.60 15.73 26.15
C ASP A 82 3.83 16.50 27.45
N ALA A 83 4.66 17.53 27.37
CA ALA A 83 4.80 18.55 28.41
C ALA A 83 4.16 19.84 27.91
N THR A 84 3.63 20.65 28.83
CA THR A 84 2.80 21.85 28.57
C THR A 84 3.33 22.80 27.48
N ILE A 85 4.65 22.85 27.27
CA ILE A 85 5.33 23.75 26.30
C ILE A 85 6.21 23.00 25.31
N LEU A 86 6.36 21.67 25.45
CA LEU A 86 7.33 20.89 24.70
C LEU A 86 6.81 19.47 24.51
N ARG A 87 6.81 19.03 23.25
CA ARG A 87 6.51 17.66 22.89
C ARG A 87 7.75 17.04 22.28
N ALA A 88 8.27 16.01 22.93
CA ALA A 88 9.38 15.23 22.41
C ALA A 88 8.91 13.82 22.12
N GLY A 89 9.35 13.23 21.02
CA GLY A 89 8.94 11.90 20.68
C GLY A 89 9.88 11.19 19.72
N THR A 90 9.66 9.88 19.65
CA THR A 90 10.27 8.99 18.67
C THR A 90 9.15 8.28 17.93
N ALA A 91 9.36 8.05 16.65
CA ALA A 91 8.47 7.28 15.82
C ALA A 91 9.28 6.31 14.97
N ILE A 92 8.68 5.18 14.67
CA ILE A 92 9.19 4.20 13.72
C ILE A 92 8.09 4.00 12.70
N LYS A 93 8.39 4.34 11.45
CA LYS A 93 7.53 4.02 10.31
C LYS A 93 8.18 2.90 9.51
N ALA A 94 7.51 1.77 9.41
CA ALA A 94 7.90 0.66 8.56
C ALA A 94 6.91 0.54 7.40
N LEU A 95 7.41 0.52 6.17
CA LEU A 95 6.62 0.37 4.97
C LEU A 95 7.08 -0.89 4.23
N VAL A 96 6.16 -1.84 4.05
CA VAL A 96 6.38 -3.06 3.30
C VAL A 96 5.58 -2.94 2.01
N HIS A 97 6.26 -2.98 0.87
CA HIS A 97 5.61 -3.02 -0.44
C HIS A 97 5.91 -4.35 -1.10
N ALA A 98 4.90 -5.07 -1.55
CA ALA A 98 5.07 -6.30 -2.32
C ALA A 98 4.25 -6.24 -3.60
N GLN A 99 4.83 -6.61 -4.73
CA GLN A 99 4.15 -6.62 -6.02
C GLN A 99 4.53 -7.86 -6.82
N MET A 100 3.53 -8.58 -7.33
CA MET A 100 3.73 -9.82 -8.08
C MET A 100 2.97 -9.75 -9.42
N PRO A 101 3.60 -9.30 -10.51
CA PRO A 101 2.97 -9.34 -11.82
C PRO A 101 2.90 -10.78 -12.34
N ILE A 102 1.73 -11.16 -12.84
CA ILE A 102 1.40 -12.49 -13.37
C ILE A 102 0.77 -12.30 -14.74
N ALA A 103 1.40 -12.87 -15.77
CA ALA A 103 0.83 -12.98 -17.11
C ALA A 103 0.73 -14.46 -17.50
N ALA A 104 -0.46 -14.92 -17.85
CA ALA A 104 -0.72 -16.31 -18.22
C ALA A 104 -1.66 -16.39 -19.43
N ASP A 105 -1.27 -17.18 -20.42
CA ASP A 105 -2.10 -17.52 -21.57
C ASP A 105 -2.53 -18.99 -21.43
N VAL A 106 -3.84 -19.23 -21.36
CA VAL A 106 -4.44 -20.56 -21.32
C VAL A 106 -5.18 -20.79 -22.63
N ALA A 107 -4.89 -21.90 -23.31
CA ALA A 107 -5.59 -22.28 -24.53
C ALA A 107 -6.09 -23.73 -24.40
N ILE A 108 -7.36 -23.93 -24.74
CA ILE A 108 -8.02 -25.23 -24.75
C ILE A 108 -8.35 -25.55 -26.21
N ASP A 109 -7.74 -26.61 -26.72
CA ASP A 109 -8.11 -27.19 -28.01
C ASP A 109 -9.32 -28.10 -27.80
N MET A 110 -10.45 -27.68 -28.38
CA MET A 110 -11.74 -28.36 -28.26
C MET A 110 -11.84 -29.63 -29.10
N ALA A 111 -11.01 -29.77 -30.15
CA ALA A 111 -11.00 -30.95 -31.01
C ALA A 111 -10.19 -32.10 -30.37
N THR A 112 -9.09 -31.78 -29.69
CA THR A 112 -8.22 -32.77 -29.04
C THR A 112 -8.36 -32.85 -27.53
N TRP A 113 -9.21 -32.00 -26.93
CA TRP A 113 -9.35 -31.82 -25.48
C TRP A 113 -8.02 -31.52 -24.77
N LYS A 114 -7.04 -30.96 -25.49
CA LYS A 114 -5.73 -30.63 -24.94
C LYS A 114 -5.75 -29.22 -24.37
N MET A 115 -5.34 -29.10 -23.11
CA MET A 115 -5.11 -27.82 -22.45
C MET A 115 -3.62 -27.47 -22.54
N SER A 116 -3.32 -26.23 -22.92
CA SER A 116 -1.98 -25.65 -22.84
C SER A 116 -2.02 -24.38 -21.99
N ALA A 117 -1.09 -24.27 -21.05
CA ALA A 117 -0.94 -23.09 -20.23
C ALA A 117 0.49 -22.57 -20.38
N LYS A 118 0.63 -21.29 -20.73
CA LYS A 118 1.91 -20.60 -20.82
C LYS A 118 1.93 -19.47 -19.81
N VAL A 119 2.71 -19.65 -18.75
CA VAL A 119 2.96 -18.59 -17.77
C VAL A 119 4.18 -17.80 -18.24
N LYS A 120 4.00 -16.51 -18.45
CA LYS A 120 5.08 -15.57 -18.79
C LYS A 120 5.65 -15.03 -17.48
N LEU A 121 6.84 -15.51 -17.13
CA LEU A 121 7.61 -14.96 -16.03
C LEU A 121 8.27 -13.63 -16.47
N PRO A 122 8.36 -12.62 -15.59
CA PRO A 122 9.09 -11.40 -15.89
C PRO A 122 10.55 -11.72 -16.27
N THR A 123 11.00 -11.19 -17.41
CA THR A 123 12.36 -11.46 -17.93
C THR A 123 13.42 -10.59 -17.24
N ALA A 124 13.00 -9.50 -16.59
CA ALA A 124 13.87 -8.59 -15.85
C ALA A 124 13.75 -8.82 -14.34
N PRO A 125 14.85 -8.65 -13.57
CA PRO A 125 14.77 -8.64 -12.12
C PRO A 125 13.88 -7.47 -11.69
N GLN A 126 12.68 -7.79 -11.19
CA GLN A 126 11.75 -6.82 -10.62
C GLN A 126 11.79 -6.94 -9.10
N GLN A 127 11.67 -5.81 -8.42
CA GLN A 127 11.56 -5.78 -6.98
C GLN A 127 10.18 -6.31 -6.57
N ILE A 128 10.15 -7.58 -6.14
CA ILE A 128 8.91 -8.26 -5.72
C ILE A 128 8.51 -7.81 -4.31
N ALA A 129 9.47 -7.37 -3.50
CA ALA A 129 9.26 -6.85 -2.16
C ALA A 129 10.27 -5.74 -1.81
N SER A 130 9.81 -4.71 -1.11
CA SER A 130 10.60 -3.67 -0.46
C SER A 130 10.18 -3.56 1.00
N ILE A 131 11.14 -3.35 1.88
CA ILE A 131 10.91 -3.05 3.28
C ILE A 131 11.73 -1.81 3.59
N GLU A 132 11.06 -0.72 3.96
CA GLU A 132 11.67 0.54 4.35
C GLU A 132 11.34 0.80 5.81
N VAL A 133 12.36 1.06 6.63
CA VAL A 133 12.20 1.39 8.05
C VAL A 133 12.81 2.76 8.28
N MET A 134 11.97 3.69 8.72
CA MET A 134 12.32 5.08 8.98
C MET A 134 12.17 5.36 10.48
N PRO A 135 13.29 5.39 11.23
CA PRO A 135 13.27 5.94 12.58
C PRO A 135 13.22 7.47 12.50
N ILE A 136 12.36 8.07 13.29
CA ILE A 136 12.17 9.52 13.36
C ILE A 136 12.26 9.90 14.83
N CYS A 137 13.07 10.91 15.12
CA CYS A 137 13.07 11.57 16.42
C CYS A 137 12.68 13.03 16.17
N TYR A 138 11.83 13.57 17.02
CA TYR A 138 11.37 14.95 16.88
C TYR A 138 11.22 15.61 18.25
N VAL A 139 11.41 16.92 18.24
CA VAL A 139 11.20 17.80 19.40
C VAL A 139 10.48 19.03 18.89
N ASP A 140 9.22 19.15 19.28
CA ASP A 140 8.36 20.27 18.91
C ASP A 140 8.18 21.17 20.13
N VAL A 141 8.45 22.47 19.95
CA VAL A 141 8.12 23.49 20.95
C VAL A 141 6.69 23.96 20.67
N ILE A 142 5.79 23.67 21.61
CA ILE A 142 4.40 24.12 21.51
C ILE A 142 4.40 25.60 21.87
N HIS A 143 4.46 26.46 20.86
CA HIS A 143 4.21 27.88 21.05
C HIS A 143 2.73 28.02 21.42
N ALA A 144 2.46 28.33 22.69
CA ALA A 144 1.14 28.74 23.11
C ALA A 144 0.82 30.06 22.37
N ALA A 145 0.22 29.96 21.20
CA ALA A 145 -0.43 31.11 20.59
C ALA A 145 -1.47 31.57 21.62
N PRO A 146 -1.38 32.82 22.12
CA PRO A 146 -2.42 33.32 23.00
C PRO A 146 -3.74 33.23 22.22
N LYS A 147 -4.74 32.56 22.80
CA LYS A 147 -6.14 32.68 22.36
C LYS A 147 -6.62 34.10 22.67
N ALA A 148 -6.05 35.09 21.99
CA ALA A 148 -6.59 36.42 21.88
C ALA A 148 -7.11 36.53 20.45
N ALA A 149 -8.42 36.49 20.31
CA ALA A 149 -9.10 36.77 19.06
C ALA A 149 -8.89 38.25 18.70
N MET A 150 -7.76 38.59 18.09
CA MET A 150 -7.54 39.80 17.30
C MET A 150 -6.39 39.48 16.34
N PHE A 151 -6.51 39.92 15.09
CA PHE A 151 -5.67 39.63 13.92
C PHE A 151 -6.18 38.49 13.03
N GLU A 152 -6.87 38.90 11.95
CA GLU A 152 -7.00 38.14 10.72
C GLU A 152 -5.60 37.91 10.16
N THR A 153 -5.06 36.72 10.38
CA THR A 153 -3.91 36.24 9.62
C THR A 153 -4.44 35.72 8.29
N VAL A 154 -4.22 36.47 7.21
CA VAL A 154 -4.36 35.95 5.85
C VAL A 154 -3.30 34.86 5.69
N VAL A 155 -3.70 33.61 5.84
CA VAL A 155 -2.83 32.47 5.55
C VAL A 155 -2.79 32.33 4.03
N ALA A 156 -1.68 32.72 3.42
CA ALA A 156 -1.34 32.28 2.08
C ALA A 156 -1.14 30.76 2.14
N GLU A 157 -2.01 30.04 1.46
CA GLU A 157 -1.96 28.59 1.27
C GLU A 157 -0.64 28.25 0.55
N ILE A 158 0.38 27.80 1.29
CA ILE A 158 1.57 27.19 0.69
C ILE A 158 1.21 25.74 0.39
N ALA A 159 0.64 25.53 -0.80
CA ALA A 159 0.45 24.24 -1.41
C ALA A 159 1.80 23.70 -1.91
N ASP A 160 2.62 23.09 -1.04
CA ASP A 160 3.62 22.13 -1.48
C ASP A 160 4.09 21.19 -0.35
N PRO A 161 3.74 19.89 -0.36
CA PRO A 161 4.16 18.93 0.66
C PRO A 161 5.59 18.37 0.46
N THR A 162 6.43 18.98 -0.37
CA THR A 162 7.67 18.34 -0.85
C THR A 162 8.97 18.73 -0.11
N ILE A 163 8.92 19.41 1.03
CA ILE A 163 10.16 19.79 1.76
C ILE A 163 10.35 18.93 3.02
N ILE A 164 10.82 17.70 2.82
CA ILE A 164 11.54 16.95 3.85
C ILE A 164 13.02 17.28 3.67
N ALA A 165 13.61 17.99 4.63
CA ALA A 165 15.05 18.20 4.69
C ALA A 165 15.75 16.85 4.93
N ALA A 166 16.22 16.23 3.85
CA ALA A 166 17.03 15.02 3.90
C ALA A 166 18.48 15.40 4.30
N PHE A 167 18.90 15.02 5.50
CA PHE A 167 20.32 14.87 5.80
C PHE A 167 20.76 13.45 5.42
N PRO A 168 21.73 13.27 4.50
CA PRO A 168 22.20 11.94 4.15
C PRO A 168 23.18 11.43 5.20
N ILE A 169 22.84 10.34 5.88
CA ILE A 169 23.82 9.51 6.59
C ILE A 169 24.07 8.28 5.72
N LYS A 170 25.24 8.23 5.08
CA LYS A 170 25.79 6.99 4.50
C LYS A 170 26.28 6.10 5.64
N VAL A 171 25.88 4.84 5.64
CA VAL A 171 26.55 3.80 6.42
C VAL A 171 27.11 2.80 5.41
N GLY A 172 28.43 2.68 5.40
CA GLY A 172 29.18 1.63 4.69
C GLY A 172 29.45 0.43 5.59
#